data_AF-A0A8H4H0W6-F1
#
_entry.id   AF-A0A8H4H0W6-F1
#
_cell.length_a   1.000
_cell.length_b   1.000
_cell.length_c   1.000
_cell.angle_alpha   90.00
_cell.angle_beta   90.00
_cell.angle_gamma   90.00
#
_symmetry.space_group_name_H-M   'P 1'
#
loop_
_entity.id
_entity.type
_entity.pdbx_description
1 polymer ?
#
loop_
_entity_poly.entity_id
_entity_poly.type
_entity_poly.pdbx_seq_one_letter_code
_entity_poly.pdbx_strand_id
1 'polypeptide(L)'
;MDTVREKHKCLINGLTRLFALFIKAHYIAPTDVLYPPQDVDVGRLQRLGFDAEVIDLVQVLPAIKNEAVWGYNDEGIEMIPRAKLVNYLKQSEAAMAHDMLETLRWADHTDKDAKGVFPPSIIRLTFPGFYGVNVLYDVHDQTIMEWCHLNQRQWHDCPRQPCEVFFSKIFEKFRTLEYVPFYDPDDGAEVPIRKITENPILFQNIWPGGIRLPTDPQAAAQQCGERRDGRDGIRRNINEWMALQKLYRDAGWESEFNGELFEDRRRNLLRTMHDLQGQSSEWSKVPPDRRTEEQRIAEHAFRQRREAFWAESAGEGYV
;
A
#
# COMPACT_ATOMS: atom_id res chain seq x y z
N MET A 1 -15.43 -6.78 28.02
CA MET A 1 -14.19 -7.18 27.29
C MET A 1 -14.23 -8.61 26.75
N ASP A 2 -14.39 -9.67 27.56
CA ASP A 2 -14.31 -11.06 27.05
C ASP A 2 -15.38 -11.40 25.99
N THR A 3 -16.60 -10.90 26.16
CA THR A 3 -17.69 -11.08 25.18
C THR A 3 -17.41 -10.41 23.84
N VAL A 4 -16.83 -9.21 23.87
CA VAL A 4 -16.41 -8.45 22.67
C VAL A 4 -15.25 -9.17 21.98
N ARG A 5 -14.29 -9.67 22.75
CA ARG A 5 -13.15 -10.43 22.23
C ARG A 5 -13.60 -11.70 21.50
N GLU A 6 -14.55 -12.43 22.05
CA GLU A 6 -15.09 -13.64 21.41
C GLU A 6 -15.91 -13.30 20.17
N LYS A 7 -16.80 -12.30 20.25
CA LYS A 7 -17.62 -11.88 19.10
C LYS A 7 -16.75 -11.40 17.93
N HIS A 8 -15.72 -10.62 18.20
CA HIS A 8 -14.86 -10.01 17.17
C HIS A 8 -13.54 -10.76 16.95
N LYS A 9 -13.45 -12.03 17.37
CA LYS A 9 -12.23 -12.84 17.27
C LYS A 9 -11.66 -12.90 15.85
N CYS A 10 -12.53 -12.92 14.84
CA CYS A 10 -12.11 -12.91 13.44
C CYS A 10 -11.28 -11.66 13.13
N LEU A 11 -11.76 -10.48 13.52
CA LEU A 11 -11.09 -9.22 13.22
C LEU A 11 -9.77 -9.12 13.99
N ILE A 12 -9.80 -9.44 15.29
CA ILE A 12 -8.63 -9.40 16.16
C ILE A 12 -7.53 -10.33 15.62
N ASN A 13 -7.89 -11.58 15.32
CA ASN A 13 -6.94 -12.56 14.79
C ASN A 13 -6.46 -12.21 13.38
N GLY A 14 -7.36 -11.71 12.53
CA GLY A 14 -7.05 -11.27 11.17
C GLY A 14 -6.01 -10.15 11.15
N LEU A 15 -6.24 -9.08 11.93
CA LEU A 15 -5.30 -7.97 12.04
C LEU A 15 -3.97 -8.40 12.67
N THR A 16 -4.01 -9.21 13.73
CA THR A 16 -2.80 -9.73 14.38
C THR A 16 -1.94 -10.53 13.41
N ARG A 17 -2.55 -11.45 12.65
CA ARG A 17 -1.87 -12.25 11.63
C ARG A 17 -1.31 -11.39 10.50
N LEU A 18 -2.04 -10.34 10.12
CA LEU A 18 -1.57 -9.43 9.07
C LEU A 18 -0.37 -8.61 9.53
N PHE A 19 -0.37 -8.07 10.73
CA PHE A 19 0.78 -7.35 11.27
C PHE A 19 1.99 -8.27 11.45
N ALA A 20 1.77 -9.51 11.90
CA ALA A 20 2.84 -10.51 11.94
C ALA A 20 3.40 -10.82 10.54
N LEU A 21 2.55 -10.89 9.52
CA LEU A 21 2.98 -11.03 8.13
C LEU A 21 3.81 -9.84 7.67
N PHE A 22 3.40 -8.61 8.00
CA PHE A 22 4.12 -7.40 7.65
C PHE A 22 5.46 -7.28 8.37
N ILE A 23 5.54 -7.68 9.63
CA ILE A 23 6.82 -7.81 10.35
C ILE A 23 7.71 -8.84 9.66
N LYS A 24 7.17 -10.04 9.36
CA LYS A 24 7.91 -11.11 8.68
C LYS A 24 8.43 -10.62 7.32
N ALA A 25 7.64 -9.83 6.60
CA ALA A 25 8.00 -9.27 5.30
C ALA A 25 8.90 -8.02 5.39
N HIS A 26 9.37 -7.63 6.59
CA HIS A 26 10.16 -6.43 6.84
C HIS A 26 9.47 -5.12 6.39
N TYR A 27 8.14 -5.10 6.40
CA TYR A 27 7.33 -3.95 6.01
C TYR A 27 7.15 -2.93 7.14
N ILE A 28 7.13 -3.43 8.38
CA ILE A 28 7.07 -2.64 9.61
C ILE A 28 8.01 -3.27 10.64
N ALA A 29 8.55 -2.48 11.57
CA ALA A 29 9.32 -3.04 12.66
C ALA A 29 8.39 -3.71 13.68
N PRO A 30 8.84 -4.77 14.37
CA PRO A 30 8.09 -5.34 15.50
C PRO A 30 7.73 -4.30 16.56
N THR A 31 8.59 -3.29 16.76
CA THR A 31 8.41 -2.20 17.71
C THR A 31 7.34 -1.18 17.30
N ASP A 32 6.88 -1.22 16.04
CA ASP A 32 5.82 -0.35 15.55
C ASP A 32 4.43 -0.88 15.92
N VAL A 33 4.30 -2.18 16.24
CA VAL A 33 3.02 -2.80 16.57
C VAL A 33 2.77 -2.75 18.07
N LEU A 34 1.63 -2.19 18.44
CA LEU A 34 1.10 -2.19 19.80
C LEU A 34 0.09 -3.32 19.96
N TYR A 35 0.38 -4.24 20.87
CA TYR A 35 -0.53 -5.31 21.22
C TYR A 35 -1.46 -4.86 22.36
N PRO A 36 -2.75 -5.26 22.32
CA PRO A 36 -3.72 -4.87 23.34
C PRO A 36 -3.35 -5.38 24.74
N PRO A 37 -3.87 -4.75 25.82
CA PRO A 37 -4.89 -3.70 25.80
C PRO A 37 -4.34 -2.31 25.44
N GLN A 38 -5.13 -1.53 24.71
CA GLN A 38 -4.78 -0.17 24.29
C GLN A 38 -5.26 0.89 25.28
N ASP A 39 -4.48 1.96 25.45
CA ASP A 39 -4.93 3.17 26.15
C ASP A 39 -5.68 4.09 25.16
N VAL A 40 -7.01 4.14 25.29
CA VAL A 40 -7.90 4.93 24.43
C VAL A 40 -8.64 6.00 25.23
N ASP A 41 -8.95 7.13 24.60
CA ASP A 41 -9.77 8.17 25.23
C ASP A 41 -11.26 7.81 25.16
N VAL A 42 -11.72 6.94 26.07
CA VAL A 42 -13.11 6.46 26.17
C VAL A 42 -14.09 7.63 26.22
N GLY A 43 -13.84 8.64 27.06
CA GLY A 43 -14.74 9.77 27.22
C GLY A 43 -14.89 10.58 25.94
N ARG A 44 -13.82 10.70 25.17
CA ARG A 44 -13.84 11.37 23.88
C ARG A 44 -14.53 10.55 22.79
N LEU A 45 -14.28 9.25 22.71
CA LEU A 45 -14.99 8.36 21.78
C LEU A 45 -16.51 8.36 22.02
N GLN A 46 -16.93 8.41 23.28
CA GLN A 46 -18.35 8.58 23.65
C GLN A 46 -18.92 9.91 23.15
N ARG A 47 -18.18 11.03 23.32
CA ARG A 47 -18.61 12.35 22.81
C ARG A 47 -18.71 12.40 21.29
N LEU A 48 -17.88 11.64 20.58
CA LEU A 48 -17.94 11.49 19.12
C LEU A 48 -19.07 10.57 18.64
N GLY A 49 -19.80 9.94 19.57
CA GLY A 49 -20.97 9.12 19.28
C GLY A 49 -20.65 7.72 18.78
N PHE A 50 -19.52 7.14 19.19
CA PHE A 50 -19.26 5.71 18.97
C PHE A 50 -20.07 4.84 19.93
N ASP A 51 -20.49 3.66 19.45
CA ASP A 51 -21.18 2.69 20.29
C ASP A 51 -20.24 2.12 21.36
N ALA A 52 -20.81 1.73 22.52
CA ALA A 52 -20.04 1.14 23.60
C ALA A 52 -19.25 -0.11 23.16
N GLU A 53 -19.82 -0.90 22.26
CA GLU A 53 -19.17 -2.08 21.70
C GLU A 53 -17.96 -1.73 20.82
N VAL A 54 -18.04 -0.64 20.05
CA VAL A 54 -16.89 -0.11 19.30
C VAL A 54 -15.78 0.31 20.25
N ILE A 55 -16.11 1.02 21.33
CA ILE A 55 -15.15 1.50 22.32
C ILE A 55 -14.44 0.33 23.02
N ASP A 56 -15.19 -0.71 23.37
CA ASP A 56 -14.63 -1.95 23.92
C ASP A 56 -13.75 -2.68 22.90
N LEU A 57 -14.16 -2.70 21.62
CA LEU A 57 -13.43 -3.38 20.56
C LEU A 57 -12.07 -2.72 20.29
N VAL A 58 -12.01 -1.40 20.13
CA VAL A 58 -10.75 -0.71 19.80
C VAL A 58 -9.69 -0.84 20.90
N GLN A 59 -10.09 -1.08 22.14
CA GLN A 59 -9.18 -1.39 23.25
C GLN A 59 -8.50 -2.76 23.11
N VAL A 60 -9.10 -3.69 22.36
CA VAL A 60 -8.60 -5.07 22.19
C VAL A 60 -8.08 -5.35 20.78
N LEU A 61 -8.05 -4.35 19.89
CA LEU A 61 -7.42 -4.47 18.58
C LEU A 61 -5.90 -4.22 18.69
N PRO A 62 -5.08 -4.92 17.87
CA PRO A 62 -3.71 -4.48 17.66
C PRO A 62 -3.70 -3.13 16.93
N ALA A 63 -2.72 -2.29 17.23
CA ALA A 63 -2.57 -0.95 16.65
C ALA A 63 -1.12 -0.73 16.20
N ILE A 64 -0.87 0.38 15.48
CA ILE A 64 0.48 0.80 15.09
C ILE A 64 0.79 2.11 15.80
N LYS A 65 1.94 2.16 16.49
CA LYS A 65 2.35 3.22 17.42
C LYS A 65 2.55 4.57 16.73
N ASN A 66 3.17 4.54 15.56
CA ASN A 66 3.45 5.73 14.78
C ASN A 66 2.37 5.86 13.71
N GLU A 67 1.98 7.10 13.38
CA GLU A 67 1.74 7.38 11.97
C GLU A 67 3.07 7.00 11.31
N ALA A 68 3.16 5.80 10.72
CA ALA A 68 4.08 5.66 9.61
C ALA A 68 3.63 6.77 8.64
N VAL A 69 4.41 7.83 8.63
CA VAL A 69 4.22 8.96 7.74
C VAL A 69 4.52 8.38 6.38
N TRP A 70 3.46 7.97 5.70
CA TRP A 70 3.55 7.63 4.30
C TRP A 70 3.50 8.95 3.52
N GLY A 71 4.64 9.65 3.65
CA GLY A 71 5.14 10.91 3.12
C GLY A 71 4.28 12.20 3.11
N TYR A 72 4.86 13.22 3.75
CA TYR A 72 4.70 14.61 3.38
C TYR A 72 5.80 14.97 2.36
N ASN A 73 5.60 15.97 1.52
CA ASN A 73 6.70 16.53 0.72
C ASN A 73 7.59 17.43 1.59
N ASP A 74 8.69 17.91 1.00
CA ASP A 74 9.68 18.80 1.63
C ASP A 74 9.10 20.16 2.09
N GLU A 75 7.84 20.47 1.75
CA GLU A 75 7.11 21.68 2.14
C GLU A 75 6.05 21.43 3.23
N GLY A 76 5.97 20.22 3.78
CA GLY A 76 5.01 19.84 4.82
C GLY A 76 3.58 19.64 4.31
N ILE A 77 3.40 19.43 3.00
CA ILE A 77 2.11 19.20 2.35
C ILE A 77 1.88 17.69 2.23
N GLU A 78 0.72 17.23 2.73
CA GLU A 78 0.29 15.83 2.70
C GLU A 78 0.15 15.37 1.23
N MET A 79 1.03 14.47 0.77
CA MET A 79 1.13 14.12 -0.67
C MET A 79 0.01 13.20 -1.17
N ILE A 80 -0.81 12.67 -0.26
CA ILE A 80 -2.12 12.10 -0.55
C ILE A 80 -3.08 12.59 0.53
N PRO A 81 -4.04 13.48 0.21
CA PRO A 81 -5.12 13.72 1.14
C PRO A 81 -5.81 12.37 1.44
N ARG A 82 -5.93 12.00 2.72
CA ARG A 82 -6.86 10.94 3.21
C ARG A 82 -6.33 9.50 3.34
N ALA A 83 -5.03 9.24 3.21
CA ALA A 83 -4.47 7.92 3.54
C ALA A 83 -3.72 7.98 4.87
N LYS A 84 -4.48 7.99 5.97
CA LYS A 84 -3.93 8.10 7.32
C LYS A 84 -4.07 6.76 8.03
N LEU A 85 -3.00 6.30 8.68
CA LEU A 85 -3.13 5.21 9.64
C LEU A 85 -4.10 5.67 10.72
N VAL A 86 -5.27 5.03 10.78
CA VAL A 86 -6.27 5.33 11.80
C VAL A 86 -5.87 4.63 13.08
N ASN A 87 -5.68 5.38 14.15
CA ASN A 87 -5.60 4.79 15.47
C ASN A 87 -6.61 5.46 16.39
N TYR A 88 -7.12 4.66 17.34
CA TYR A 88 -8.07 5.10 18.36
C TYR A 88 -7.36 5.35 19.69
N LEU A 89 -6.03 5.44 19.64
CA LEU A 89 -5.18 5.60 20.81
C LEU A 89 -5.31 7.01 21.37
N LYS A 90 -5.06 7.13 22.66
CA LYS A 90 -4.98 8.43 23.32
C LYS A 90 -3.81 9.23 22.75
N GLN A 91 -4.11 10.37 22.14
CA GLN A 91 -3.11 11.29 21.59
C GLN A 91 -2.59 12.25 22.67
N SER A 92 -1.31 12.62 22.62
CA SER A 92 -0.73 13.58 23.56
C SER A 92 -1.08 15.02 23.16
N GLU A 93 -1.43 15.86 24.14
CA GLU A 93 -1.83 17.27 23.93
C GLU A 93 -0.75 18.14 23.26
N ALA A 94 0.51 17.70 23.28
CA ALA A 94 1.65 18.43 22.73
C ALA A 94 1.88 18.22 21.22
N ALA A 95 1.21 17.24 20.62
CA ALA A 95 1.32 16.98 19.18
C ALA A 95 0.32 17.88 18.43
N MET A 96 0.82 18.80 17.60
CA MET A 96 0.05 19.52 16.57
C MET A 96 -0.51 18.58 15.48
N ALA A 97 -0.75 17.30 15.80
CA ALA A 97 -1.53 16.40 14.98
C ALA A 97 -2.95 16.96 14.98
N HIS A 98 -3.37 17.52 13.84
CA HIS A 98 -4.78 17.85 13.60
C HIS A 98 -5.64 16.71 14.11
N ASP A 99 -6.68 17.05 14.86
CA ASP A 99 -7.34 16.18 15.81
C ASP A 99 -7.98 14.94 15.16
N MET A 100 -7.15 13.91 14.91
CA MET A 100 -7.43 12.84 13.94
C MET A 100 -8.64 12.01 14.34
N LEU A 101 -8.82 11.82 15.65
CA LEU A 101 -9.93 11.06 16.23
C LEU A 101 -11.29 11.64 15.79
N GLU A 102 -11.41 12.96 15.66
CA GLU A 102 -12.66 13.62 15.26
C GLU A 102 -13.05 13.29 13.82
N THR A 103 -12.04 13.16 12.95
CA THR A 103 -12.25 12.88 11.54
C THR A 103 -12.54 11.40 11.25
N LEU A 104 -12.31 10.49 12.20
CA LEU A 104 -12.52 9.05 12.00
C LEU A 104 -13.99 8.71 11.74
N ARG A 105 -14.89 9.51 12.30
CA ARG A 105 -16.34 9.41 12.07
C ARG A 105 -16.74 9.97 10.71
N TRP A 106 -15.94 10.83 10.08
CA TRP A 106 -16.35 11.51 8.85
C TRP A 106 -16.26 10.52 7.70
N ALA A 107 -17.26 10.49 6.83
CA ALA A 107 -17.17 9.68 5.62
C ALA A 107 -16.03 10.21 4.71
N ASP A 108 -15.90 11.53 4.60
CA ASP A 108 -14.77 12.18 3.94
C ASP A 108 -13.97 12.98 4.98
N HIS A 109 -12.67 12.69 5.11
CA HIS A 109 -11.78 13.38 6.07
C HIS A 109 -11.61 14.88 5.77
N THR A 110 -12.01 15.35 4.59
CA THR A 110 -11.85 16.75 4.18
C THR A 110 -13.11 17.60 4.36
N ASP A 111 -14.29 16.98 4.44
CA ASP A 111 -15.55 17.70 4.54
C ASP A 111 -16.64 16.82 5.17
N LYS A 112 -16.89 17.06 6.46
CA LYS A 112 -17.98 16.41 7.22
C LYS A 112 -19.36 16.75 6.66
N ASP A 113 -19.56 17.97 6.19
CA ASP A 113 -20.89 18.49 5.85
C ASP A 113 -21.32 18.02 4.45
N ALA A 114 -20.37 17.79 3.54
CA ALA A 114 -20.65 17.30 2.20
C ALA A 114 -20.99 15.80 2.13
N LYS A 115 -20.43 14.97 3.02
CA LYS A 115 -20.53 13.50 2.94
C LYS A 115 -21.08 12.81 4.20
N GLY A 116 -21.26 13.57 5.28
CA GLY A 116 -21.80 13.08 6.54
C GLY A 116 -20.81 12.26 7.37
N VAL A 117 -21.34 11.59 8.38
CA VAL A 117 -20.58 10.73 9.30
C VAL A 117 -21.02 9.27 9.15
N PHE A 118 -20.11 8.35 9.41
CA PHE A 118 -20.43 6.93 9.49
C PHE A 118 -21.40 6.61 10.65
N PRO A 119 -22.13 5.49 10.61
CA PRO A 119 -22.91 5.01 11.75
C PRO A 119 -22.02 4.74 12.98
N PRO A 120 -22.53 4.91 14.22
CA PRO A 120 -21.80 4.67 15.47
C PRO A 120 -21.08 3.31 15.58
N SER A 121 -21.58 2.30 14.88
CA SER A 121 -21.05 0.93 14.85
C SER A 121 -19.90 0.70 13.88
N ILE A 122 -19.62 1.67 12.99
CA ILE A 122 -18.58 1.55 11.97
C ILE A 122 -17.24 2.05 12.51
N ILE A 123 -16.21 1.22 12.38
CA ILE A 123 -14.82 1.63 12.57
C ILE A 123 -14.05 1.59 11.25
N ARG A 124 -13.08 2.50 11.12
CA ARG A 124 -12.09 2.46 10.05
C ARG A 124 -10.98 1.50 10.49
N LEU A 125 -10.68 0.51 9.66
CA LEU A 125 -9.56 -0.39 9.87
C LEU A 125 -8.30 0.22 9.27
N THR A 126 -7.20 -0.04 9.97
CA THR A 126 -5.88 0.41 9.58
C THR A 126 -5.08 -0.77 9.14
N PHE A 127 -4.46 -0.65 7.98
CA PHE A 127 -3.41 -1.57 7.64
C PHE A 127 -2.28 -0.89 6.88
N PRO A 128 -1.04 -1.34 7.10
CA PRO A 128 0.11 -0.92 6.31
C PRO A 128 -0.14 -1.13 4.82
N GLY A 129 0.07 -0.08 4.01
CA GLY A 129 -0.22 -0.11 2.59
C GLY A 129 -1.72 -0.15 2.30
N PHE A 130 -2.51 0.80 2.82
CA PHE A 130 -3.93 1.00 2.49
C PHE A 130 -4.13 2.50 2.10
N TYR A 131 -3.99 2.84 0.81
CA TYR A 131 -3.97 4.20 0.20
C TYR A 131 -5.22 4.33 -0.65
N GLY A 132 -6.03 5.35 -0.38
CA GLY A 132 -7.22 5.67 -1.18
C GLY A 132 -8.39 4.68 -1.05
N VAL A 133 -8.23 3.59 -0.30
CA VAL A 133 -9.29 2.63 0.04
C VAL A 133 -9.51 2.63 1.53
N ASN A 134 -10.72 3.03 1.93
CA ASN A 134 -11.18 2.95 3.30
C ASN A 134 -11.71 1.54 3.54
N VAL A 135 -11.15 0.84 4.52
CA VAL A 135 -11.75 -0.41 4.97
C VAL A 135 -12.55 -0.12 6.21
N LEU A 136 -13.82 -0.45 6.14
CA LEU A 136 -14.77 -0.20 7.20
C LEU A 136 -15.18 -1.55 7.77
N TYR A 137 -15.25 -1.63 9.09
CA TYR A 137 -15.79 -2.78 9.79
C TYR A 137 -17.05 -2.37 10.52
N ASP A 138 -18.13 -3.12 10.32
CA ASP A 138 -19.36 -2.94 11.08
C ASP A 138 -19.41 -3.93 12.25
N VAL A 139 -19.44 -3.38 13.46
CA VAL A 139 -19.45 -4.15 14.71
C VAL A 139 -20.76 -4.92 14.91
N HIS A 140 -21.87 -4.49 14.29
CA HIS A 140 -23.16 -5.15 14.45
C HIS A 140 -23.23 -6.47 13.68
N ASP A 141 -22.89 -6.46 12.39
CA ASP A 141 -23.02 -7.61 11.50
C ASP A 141 -21.68 -8.33 11.21
N GLN A 142 -20.57 -7.81 11.76
CA GLN A 142 -19.22 -8.35 11.61
C GLN A 142 -18.72 -8.43 10.16
N THR A 143 -19.22 -7.52 9.31
CA THR A 143 -18.81 -7.42 7.92
C THR A 143 -17.75 -6.36 7.69
N ILE A 144 -16.99 -6.56 6.61
CA ILE A 144 -16.00 -5.62 6.11
C ILE A 144 -16.50 -5.04 4.77
N MET A 145 -16.31 -3.74 4.61
CA MET A 145 -16.55 -3.00 3.36
C MET A 145 -15.24 -2.39 2.89
N GLU A 146 -14.93 -2.60 1.62
CA GLU A 146 -13.81 -1.94 0.93
C GLU A 146 -14.39 -0.78 0.13
N TRP A 147 -14.14 0.46 0.56
CA TRP A 147 -14.65 1.67 -0.11
C TRP A 147 -13.52 2.49 -0.74
N CYS A 148 -13.51 2.53 -2.07
CA CYS A 148 -12.56 3.33 -2.84
C CYS A 148 -13.24 4.61 -3.33
N HIS A 149 -12.70 5.77 -2.96
CA HIS A 149 -13.25 7.08 -3.31
C HIS A 149 -13.28 7.33 -4.84
N LEU A 150 -12.52 6.56 -5.63
CA LEU A 150 -12.41 6.73 -7.08
C LEU A 150 -13.59 6.15 -7.86
N ASN A 151 -14.29 5.15 -7.34
CA ASN A 151 -15.27 4.37 -8.11
C ASN A 151 -16.70 4.42 -7.57
N GLN A 152 -16.91 4.84 -6.31
CA GLN A 152 -18.21 4.77 -5.64
C GLN A 152 -18.61 6.13 -5.06
N ARG A 153 -19.82 6.60 -5.39
CA ARG A 153 -20.34 7.89 -4.89
C ARG A 153 -20.65 7.86 -3.39
N GLN A 154 -21.01 6.68 -2.86
CA GLN A 154 -21.44 6.48 -1.47
C GLN A 154 -20.90 5.15 -0.93
N TRP A 155 -20.48 5.15 0.34
CA TRP A 155 -19.81 4.00 0.97
C TRP A 155 -20.75 2.84 1.31
N HIS A 156 -22.05 3.11 1.50
CA HIS A 156 -23.01 2.09 1.93
C HIS A 156 -23.46 1.14 0.80
N ASP A 157 -23.20 1.54 -0.46
CA ASP A 157 -23.39 0.73 -1.65
C ASP A 157 -22.23 -0.27 -1.88
N CYS A 158 -21.15 -0.15 -1.11
CA CYS A 158 -20.02 -1.05 -1.21
C CYS A 158 -20.46 -2.47 -0.82
N PRO A 159 -20.03 -3.50 -1.58
CA PRO A 159 -20.26 -4.88 -1.19
C PRO A 159 -19.74 -5.14 0.23
N ARG A 160 -20.60 -5.73 1.06
CA ARG A 160 -20.25 -6.25 2.38
C ARG A 160 -19.80 -7.68 2.25
N GLN A 161 -18.75 -8.05 2.96
CA GLN A 161 -18.30 -9.44 3.05
C GLN A 161 -18.03 -9.81 4.52
N PRO A 162 -18.28 -11.06 4.93
CA PRO A 162 -17.92 -11.51 6.26
C PRO A 162 -16.42 -11.32 6.53
N CYS A 163 -16.06 -10.94 7.76
CA CYS A 163 -14.68 -10.72 8.17
C CYS A 163 -13.74 -11.88 7.77
N GLU A 164 -14.18 -13.13 7.93
CA GLU A 164 -13.35 -14.32 7.65
C GLU A 164 -13.03 -14.46 6.16
N VAL A 165 -14.02 -14.15 5.30
CA VAL A 165 -13.87 -14.16 3.84
C VAL A 165 -12.88 -13.08 3.40
N PHE A 166 -12.97 -11.88 3.97
CA PHE A 166 -12.03 -10.79 3.68
C PHE A 166 -10.59 -11.20 4.02
N PHE A 167 -10.31 -11.61 5.26
CA PHE A 167 -8.94 -11.94 5.66
C PHE A 167 -8.39 -13.15 4.91
N SER A 168 -9.20 -14.17 4.63
CA SER A 168 -8.77 -15.32 3.81
C SER A 168 -8.33 -14.89 2.42
N LYS A 169 -9.11 -14.02 1.76
CA LYS A 169 -8.76 -13.43 0.46
C LYS A 169 -7.47 -12.62 0.55
N ILE A 170 -7.32 -11.75 1.56
CA ILE A 170 -6.12 -10.93 1.74
C ILE A 170 -4.87 -11.79 1.94
N PHE A 171 -4.93 -12.80 2.82
CA PHE A 171 -3.79 -13.69 3.06
C PHE A 171 -3.42 -14.51 1.83
N GLU A 172 -4.40 -15.00 1.08
CA GLU A 172 -4.14 -15.73 -0.16
C GLU A 172 -3.44 -14.86 -1.20
N LYS A 173 -3.80 -13.58 -1.29
CA LYS A 173 -3.17 -12.64 -2.22
C LYS A 173 -1.73 -12.31 -1.85
N PHE A 174 -1.42 -12.16 -0.57
CA PHE A 174 -0.02 -12.03 -0.13
C PHE A 174 0.75 -13.33 -0.33
N ARG A 175 0.13 -14.49 -0.06
CA ARG A 175 0.76 -15.81 -0.26
C ARG A 175 1.14 -16.03 -1.73
N THR A 176 0.24 -15.71 -2.65
CA THR A 176 0.47 -15.83 -4.10
C THR A 176 1.31 -14.71 -4.69
N LEU A 177 1.69 -13.72 -3.88
CA LEU A 177 2.35 -12.48 -4.30
C LEU A 177 1.53 -11.70 -5.35
N GLU A 178 0.22 -11.95 -5.46
CA GLU A 178 -0.68 -11.01 -6.15
C GLU A 178 -0.58 -9.63 -5.51
N TYR A 179 -0.44 -9.61 -4.18
CA TYR A 179 0.01 -8.44 -3.42
C TYR A 179 1.45 -8.64 -2.98
N VAL A 180 2.31 -7.70 -3.39
CA VAL A 180 3.72 -7.68 -3.04
C VAL A 180 3.90 -6.65 -1.91
N PRO A 181 4.38 -7.03 -0.72
CA PRO A 181 4.74 -6.03 0.28
C PRO A 181 5.90 -5.16 -0.27
N PHE A 182 5.80 -3.84 -0.14
CA PHE A 182 6.81 -2.87 -0.58
C PHE A 182 7.15 -1.82 0.50
N TYR A 183 8.32 -1.94 1.12
CA TYR A 183 8.84 -0.95 2.05
C TYR A 183 10.10 -0.31 1.45
N ASP A 184 10.22 1.01 1.56
CA ASP A 184 11.43 1.74 1.20
C ASP A 184 12.01 2.47 2.42
N PRO A 185 13.11 1.96 3.03
CA PRO A 185 13.72 2.57 4.22
C PRO A 185 14.48 3.87 3.92
N ASP A 186 14.81 4.13 2.65
CA ASP A 186 15.47 5.37 2.21
C ASP A 186 14.45 6.44 1.78
N ASP A 187 13.15 6.20 1.99
CA ASP A 187 12.03 7.10 1.67
C ASP A 187 11.95 8.24 2.70
N GLY A 188 13.03 9.02 2.78
CA GLY A 188 12.93 10.47 2.95
C GLY A 188 12.67 11.18 1.61
N ALA A 189 12.42 10.43 0.54
CA ALA A 189 12.04 10.95 -0.76
C ALA A 189 10.57 11.37 -0.72
N GLU A 190 10.27 12.49 -1.37
CA GLU A 190 8.90 12.90 -1.66
C GLU A 190 8.09 11.69 -2.15
N VAL A 191 6.93 11.42 -1.52
CA VAL A 191 5.96 10.42 -2.03
C VAL A 191 5.89 10.62 -3.54
N PRO A 192 6.17 9.61 -4.37
CA PRO A 192 6.16 9.80 -5.80
C PRO A 192 4.84 10.47 -6.19
N ILE A 193 4.90 11.60 -6.90
CA ILE A 193 3.73 12.30 -7.45
C ILE A 193 3.06 11.31 -8.42
N ARG A 194 2.21 10.43 -7.90
CA ARG A 194 1.53 9.39 -8.66
C ARG A 194 0.31 10.05 -9.27
N LYS A 195 0.49 10.64 -10.47
CA LYS A 195 -0.63 11.03 -11.33
C LYS A 195 -1.55 9.83 -11.51
N ILE A 196 -2.75 9.89 -10.93
CA ILE A 196 -3.85 9.01 -11.30
C ILE A 196 -4.18 9.35 -12.75
N THR A 197 -3.71 8.54 -13.69
CA THR A 197 -4.04 8.69 -15.11
C THR A 197 -5.47 8.21 -15.32
N GLU A 198 -6.29 9.06 -15.96
CA GLU A 198 -7.73 8.85 -16.22
C GLU A 198 -8.07 7.61 -17.08
N ASN A 199 -7.06 6.86 -17.56
CA ASN A 199 -7.20 5.62 -18.31
C ASN A 199 -6.44 4.47 -17.60
N PRO A 200 -7.08 3.73 -16.67
CA PRO A 200 -6.42 2.77 -15.81
C PRO A 200 -6.37 1.38 -16.47
N ILE A 201 -5.77 1.28 -17.65
CA ILE A 201 -5.69 0.01 -18.39
C ILE A 201 -4.69 -0.96 -17.72
N LEU A 202 -3.81 -0.47 -16.84
CA LEU A 202 -2.62 -1.23 -16.41
C LEU A 202 -2.30 -1.25 -14.93
N PHE A 203 -2.78 -0.25 -14.18
CA PHE A 203 -2.41 -0.06 -12.78
C PHE A 203 -3.64 0.42 -12.01
N GLN A 204 -4.56 -0.51 -11.74
CA GLN A 204 -5.66 -0.22 -10.81
C GLN A 204 -5.19 -0.51 -9.39
N ASN A 205 -4.92 0.56 -8.64
CA ASN A 205 -4.82 0.54 -7.18
C ASN A 205 -6.17 0.12 -6.62
N ILE A 206 -6.37 -1.18 -6.41
CA ILE A 206 -7.49 -1.67 -5.60
C ILE A 206 -7.05 -1.90 -4.14
N TRP A 207 -5.74 -1.79 -3.85
CA TRP A 207 -5.12 -1.98 -2.54
C TRP A 207 -3.62 -1.60 -2.67
N PRO A 208 -2.96 -0.70 -1.92
CA PRO A 208 -1.55 -0.42 -2.23
C PRO A 208 -0.55 -1.29 -1.46
N GLY A 209 0.69 -1.24 -1.95
CA GLY A 209 1.68 -2.31 -1.83
C GLY A 209 1.56 -3.24 -3.04
N GLY A 210 0.36 -3.69 -3.36
CA GLY A 210 0.10 -4.52 -4.54
C GLY A 210 -0.17 -3.71 -5.81
N ILE A 211 0.75 -3.77 -6.77
CA ILE A 211 0.40 -3.53 -8.16
C ILE A 211 -0.37 -4.75 -8.65
N ARG A 212 -1.67 -4.63 -8.93
CA ARG A 212 -2.39 -5.65 -9.69
C ARG A 212 -2.09 -5.43 -11.16
N LEU A 213 -1.22 -6.27 -11.73
CA LEU A 213 -1.07 -6.31 -13.17
C LEU A 213 -2.37 -6.77 -13.84
N PRO A 214 -2.61 -6.33 -15.08
CA PRO A 214 -3.58 -7.00 -15.94
C PRO A 214 -3.26 -8.49 -16.00
N THR A 215 -4.31 -9.31 -16.12
CA THR A 215 -4.21 -10.78 -16.17
C THR A 215 -3.29 -11.27 -17.30
N ASP A 216 -3.01 -10.41 -18.29
CA ASP A 216 -2.06 -10.63 -19.38
C ASP A 216 -1.08 -9.45 -19.51
N PRO A 217 0.14 -9.55 -18.93
CA PRO A 217 1.19 -8.54 -19.00
C PRO A 217 1.71 -8.24 -20.42
N GLN A 218 1.60 -9.19 -21.35
CA GLN A 218 2.01 -8.99 -22.74
C GLN A 218 0.96 -8.19 -23.51
N ALA A 219 -0.33 -8.56 -23.40
CA ALA A 219 -1.42 -7.81 -24.01
C ALA A 219 -1.48 -6.37 -23.48
N ALA A 220 -1.19 -6.19 -22.20
CA ALA A 220 -1.03 -4.93 -21.51
C ALA A 220 0.05 -4.01 -22.10
N ALA A 221 1.26 -4.52 -22.30
CA ALA A 221 2.34 -3.77 -22.95
C ALA A 221 2.06 -3.51 -24.45
N GLN A 222 1.28 -4.37 -25.10
CA GLN A 222 0.85 -4.21 -26.48
C GLN A 222 -0.25 -3.13 -26.64
N GLN A 223 -1.26 -3.10 -25.75
CA GLN A 223 -2.38 -2.15 -25.79
C GLN A 223 -1.96 -0.69 -25.58
N CYS A 224 -0.86 -0.43 -24.87
CA CYS A 224 -0.29 0.92 -24.77
C CYS A 224 0.63 1.30 -25.94
N GLY A 225 0.67 0.48 -26.98
CA GLY A 225 1.59 0.54 -28.11
C GLY A 225 1.48 1.72 -29.08
N GLU A 226 0.61 2.70 -28.86
CA GLU A 226 0.49 3.85 -29.79
C GLU A 226 1.30 5.09 -29.39
N ARG A 227 1.81 5.19 -28.15
CA ARG A 227 2.68 6.29 -27.72
C ARG A 227 4.04 5.76 -27.25
N ARG A 228 5.11 6.08 -27.99
CA ARG A 228 6.49 5.61 -27.72
C ARG A 228 6.93 5.83 -26.27
N ASP A 229 6.54 6.93 -25.64
CA ASP A 229 6.95 7.26 -24.26
C ASP A 229 6.16 6.49 -23.18
N GLY A 230 4.95 6.01 -23.48
CA GLY A 230 4.14 5.25 -22.53
C GLY A 230 4.59 3.79 -22.38
N ARG A 231 5.08 3.18 -23.48
CA ARG A 231 5.45 1.77 -23.51
C ARG A 231 6.64 1.43 -22.61
N ASP A 232 7.67 2.28 -22.58
CA ASP A 232 8.87 2.04 -21.77
C ASP A 232 8.60 2.16 -20.27
N GLY A 233 7.76 3.12 -19.84
CA GLY A 233 7.36 3.27 -18.44
C GLY A 233 6.54 2.09 -17.92
N ILE A 234 5.61 1.58 -18.74
CA ILE A 234 4.76 0.44 -18.36
C ILE A 234 5.57 -0.86 -18.27
N ARG A 235 6.42 -1.14 -19.27
CA ARG A 235 7.31 -2.32 -19.26
C ARG A 235 8.22 -2.31 -18.04
N ARG A 236 8.81 -1.15 -17.73
CA ARG A 236 9.61 -0.98 -16.53
C ARG A 236 8.81 -1.35 -15.28
N ASN A 237 7.63 -0.77 -15.07
CA ASN A 237 6.83 -1.05 -13.87
C ASN A 237 6.42 -2.54 -13.76
N ILE A 238 6.13 -3.22 -14.89
CA ILE A 238 5.86 -4.66 -14.92
C ILE A 238 7.10 -5.45 -14.48
N ASN A 239 8.27 -5.15 -15.07
CA ASN A 239 9.51 -5.85 -14.77
C ASN A 239 9.99 -5.59 -13.34
N GLU A 240 9.80 -4.38 -12.80
CA GLU A 240 10.05 -4.04 -11.39
C GLU A 240 9.23 -4.92 -10.45
N TRP A 241 7.93 -5.05 -10.71
CA TRP A 241 7.04 -5.89 -9.90
C TRP A 241 7.41 -7.37 -9.98
N MET A 242 7.67 -7.88 -11.18
CA MET A 242 8.11 -9.26 -11.38
C MET A 242 9.44 -9.53 -10.65
N ALA A 243 10.36 -8.56 -10.67
CA ALA A 243 11.61 -8.65 -9.95
C ALA A 243 11.41 -8.71 -8.43
N LEU A 244 10.50 -7.91 -7.88
CA LEU A 244 10.14 -7.99 -6.47
C LEU A 244 9.48 -9.32 -6.11
N GLN A 245 8.58 -9.85 -6.94
CA GLN A 245 8.00 -11.18 -6.71
C GLN A 245 9.08 -12.26 -6.69
N LYS A 246 9.98 -12.25 -7.67
CA LYS A 246 11.10 -13.18 -7.74
C LYS A 246 11.98 -13.06 -6.50
N LEU A 247 12.28 -11.84 -6.06
CA LEU A 247 13.04 -11.57 -4.85
C LEU A 247 12.40 -12.21 -3.61
N TYR A 248 11.10 -12.05 -3.42
CA TYR A 248 10.35 -12.69 -2.32
C TYR A 248 10.45 -14.22 -2.40
N ARG A 249 10.23 -14.80 -3.58
CA ARG A 249 10.34 -16.26 -3.79
C ARG A 249 11.75 -16.77 -3.50
N ASP A 250 12.76 -16.11 -4.03
CA ASP A 250 14.17 -16.47 -3.84
C ASP A 250 14.63 -16.30 -2.38
N ALA A 251 13.93 -15.46 -1.60
CA ALA A 251 14.14 -15.29 -0.17
C ALA A 251 13.29 -16.27 0.68
N GLY A 252 12.57 -17.22 0.08
CA GLY A 252 11.85 -18.26 0.81
C GLY A 252 10.42 -17.90 1.24
N TRP A 253 9.73 -17.03 0.50
CA TRP A 253 8.38 -16.58 0.86
C TRP A 253 7.36 -17.71 1.12
N GLU A 254 7.38 -18.76 0.30
CA GLU A 254 6.47 -19.91 0.43
C GLU A 254 6.85 -20.87 1.56
N SER A 255 8.03 -20.71 2.15
CA SER A 255 8.57 -21.58 3.19
C SER A 255 9.09 -20.73 4.38
N GLU A 256 10.40 -20.69 4.58
CA GLU A 256 11.07 -19.92 5.60
C GLU A 256 11.67 -18.65 4.97
N PHE A 257 11.01 -17.52 5.22
CA PHE A 257 11.41 -16.25 4.63
C PHE A 257 12.64 -15.69 5.35
N ASN A 258 13.71 -15.47 4.59
CA ASN A 258 14.92 -14.82 5.04
C ASN A 258 14.88 -13.32 4.71
N GLY A 259 14.42 -12.52 5.66
CA GLY A 259 14.26 -11.08 5.50
C GLY A 259 15.58 -10.32 5.31
N GLU A 260 16.68 -10.75 5.93
CA GLU A 260 17.99 -10.13 5.73
C GLU A 260 18.50 -10.33 4.30
N LEU A 261 18.37 -11.55 3.78
CA LEU A 261 18.70 -11.87 2.38
C LEU A 261 17.83 -11.08 1.40
N PHE A 262 16.53 -10.96 1.70
CA PHE A 262 15.62 -10.14 0.92
C PHE A 262 16.10 -8.68 0.87
N GLU A 263 16.38 -8.07 2.03
CA GLU A 263 16.78 -6.65 2.11
C GLU A 263 18.15 -6.37 1.47
N ASP A 264 19.11 -7.29 1.57
CA ASP A 264 20.40 -7.16 0.88
C ASP A 264 20.23 -7.16 -0.64
N ARG A 265 19.48 -8.14 -1.17
CA ARG A 265 19.21 -8.25 -2.60
C ARG A 265 18.32 -7.13 -3.12
N ARG A 266 17.33 -6.68 -2.33
CA ARG A 266 16.46 -5.53 -2.62
C ARG A 266 17.28 -4.26 -2.83
N ARG A 267 18.20 -3.95 -1.91
CA ARG A 267 19.08 -2.77 -2.02
C ARG A 267 19.93 -2.81 -3.29
N ASN A 268 20.46 -3.99 -3.64
CA ASN A 268 21.22 -4.15 -4.88
C ASN A 268 20.34 -3.95 -6.14
N LEU A 269 19.12 -4.50 -6.14
CA LEU A 269 18.14 -4.31 -7.21
C LEU A 269 17.83 -2.82 -7.41
N LEU A 270 17.47 -2.11 -6.34
CA LEU A 270 17.10 -0.68 -6.39
C LEU A 270 18.27 0.20 -6.86
N ARG A 271 19.48 -0.04 -6.35
CA ARG A 271 20.68 0.67 -6.81
C ARG A 271 20.90 0.50 -8.31
N THR A 272 20.81 -0.74 -8.80
CA THR A 272 21.00 -1.04 -10.22
C THR A 272 19.92 -0.39 -11.09
N MET A 273 18.66 -0.42 -10.64
CA MET A 273 17.55 0.26 -11.31
C MET A 273 17.78 1.78 -11.40
N HIS A 274 18.20 2.41 -10.30
CA HIS A 274 18.51 3.82 -10.25
C HIS A 274 19.64 4.19 -11.23
N ASP A 275 20.72 3.40 -11.26
CA ASP A 275 21.84 3.60 -12.18
C ASP A 275 21.42 3.48 -13.66
N LEU A 276 20.55 2.51 -13.97
CA LEU A 276 20.00 2.34 -15.31
C LEU A 276 19.06 3.49 -15.70
N GLN A 277 18.24 3.99 -14.76
CA GLN A 277 17.36 5.13 -14.99
C GLN A 277 18.14 6.43 -15.21
N GLY A 278 19.20 6.66 -14.43
CA GLY A 278 20.09 7.81 -14.61
C GLY A 278 20.69 7.82 -16.02
N GLN A 279 21.28 6.70 -16.45
CA GLN A 279 21.83 6.55 -17.79
C GLN A 279 20.78 6.67 -18.90
N SER A 280 19.59 6.10 -18.71
CA SER A 280 18.49 6.27 -19.67
C SER A 280 18.08 7.74 -19.84
N SER A 281 18.12 8.52 -18.76
CA SER A 281 17.80 9.95 -18.75
C SER A 281 18.88 10.79 -19.42
N GLU A 282 20.13 10.33 -19.43
CA GLU A 282 21.21 10.97 -20.20
C GLU A 282 21.01 10.75 -21.70
N TRP A 283 20.63 9.54 -22.10
CA TRP A 283 20.34 9.24 -23.51
C TRP A 283 19.16 10.05 -24.06
N SER A 284 18.11 10.27 -23.27
CA SER A 284 16.93 11.03 -23.72
C SER A 284 17.21 12.53 -23.93
N LYS A 285 18.28 13.08 -23.36
CA LYS A 285 18.69 14.49 -23.54
C LYS A 285 19.28 14.78 -24.93
N VAL A 286 19.82 13.77 -25.61
CA VAL A 286 20.42 13.92 -26.94
C VAL A 286 19.45 13.37 -28.01
N PRO A 287 18.92 14.22 -28.91
CA PRO A 287 18.06 13.78 -30.00
C PRO A 287 18.72 12.68 -30.86
N PRO A 288 18.00 11.62 -31.28
CA PRO A 288 18.59 10.48 -32.00
C PRO A 288 19.35 10.85 -33.28
N ASP A 289 18.87 11.86 -34.00
CA ASP A 289 19.47 12.40 -35.23
C ASP A 289 20.79 13.15 -34.99
N ARG A 290 21.02 13.60 -33.76
CA ARG A 290 22.22 14.34 -33.34
C ARG A 290 23.28 13.45 -32.65
N ARG A 291 23.01 12.15 -32.52
CA ARG A 291 23.95 11.20 -31.89
C ARG A 291 25.08 10.84 -32.85
N THR A 292 26.32 10.90 -32.37
CA THR A 292 27.50 10.38 -33.07
C THR A 292 27.44 8.86 -33.17
N GLU A 293 28.25 8.27 -34.06
CA GLU A 293 28.30 6.81 -34.19
C GLU A 293 28.75 6.11 -32.89
N GLU A 294 29.74 6.68 -32.20
CA GLU A 294 30.18 6.20 -30.88
C GLU A 294 29.03 6.25 -29.85
N GLN A 295 28.23 7.33 -29.85
CA GLN A 295 27.07 7.44 -28.98
C GLN A 295 25.99 6.40 -29.30
N ARG A 296 25.79 6.05 -30.58
CA ARG A 296 24.85 4.99 -30.98
C ARG A 296 25.32 3.61 -30.53
N ILE A 297 26.61 3.32 -30.66
CA ILE A 297 27.21 2.05 -30.18
C ILE A 297 27.05 1.95 -28.66
N ALA A 298 27.37 3.03 -27.93
CA ALA A 298 27.24 3.07 -26.48
C ALA A 298 25.78 2.94 -26.00
N GLU A 299 24.82 3.59 -26.68
CA GLU A 299 23.40 3.42 -26.38
C GLU A 299 22.93 1.99 -26.63
N HIS A 300 23.37 1.36 -27.72
CA HIS A 300 23.02 -0.03 -28.03
C HIS A 300 23.54 -0.98 -26.94
N ALA A 301 24.80 -0.83 -26.51
CA ALA A 301 25.37 -1.60 -25.41
C ALA A 301 24.62 -1.36 -24.09
N PHE A 302 24.24 -0.11 -23.80
CA PHE A 302 23.40 0.23 -22.65
C PHE A 302 22.05 -0.51 -22.69
N ARG A 303 21.35 -0.47 -23.83
CA ARG A 303 20.06 -1.17 -24.02
C ARG A 303 20.21 -2.66 -23.79
N GLN A 304 21.23 -3.30 -24.37
CA GLN A 304 21.49 -4.73 -24.16
C GLN A 304 21.71 -5.07 -22.68
N ARG A 305 22.49 -4.27 -21.95
CA ARG A 305 22.70 -4.46 -20.51
C ARG A 305 21.41 -4.29 -19.72
N ARG A 306 20.57 -3.31 -20.07
CA ARG A 306 19.27 -3.08 -19.44
C ARG A 306 18.31 -4.25 -19.66
N GLU A 307 18.25 -4.80 -20.88
CA GLU A 307 17.42 -5.98 -21.17
C GLU A 307 17.95 -7.22 -20.41
N ALA A 308 19.28 -7.44 -20.37
CA ALA A 308 19.87 -8.54 -19.61
C ALA A 308 19.55 -8.44 -18.11
N PHE A 309 19.63 -7.24 -17.54
CA PHE A 309 19.26 -6.98 -16.16
C PHE A 309 17.80 -7.35 -15.87
N TRP A 310 16.85 -6.98 -16.74
CA TRP A 310 15.44 -7.33 -16.55
C TRP A 310 15.19 -8.82 -16.74
N ALA A 311 15.83 -9.44 -17.74
CA ALA A 311 15.73 -10.89 -17.95
C ALA A 311 16.18 -11.69 -16.71
N GLU A 312 17.26 -11.25 -16.05
CA GLU A 312 17.75 -11.86 -14.82
C GLU A 312 16.84 -11.54 -13.61
N SER A 313 16.49 -10.27 -13.45
CA SER A 313 15.82 -9.78 -12.25
C SER A 313 14.33 -10.12 -12.22
N ALA A 314 13.62 -9.97 -13.33
CA ALA A 314 12.19 -10.28 -13.44
C ALA A 314 11.93 -11.76 -13.77
N GLY A 315 12.91 -12.48 -14.31
CA GLY A 315 12.81 -13.91 -14.63
C GLY A 315 11.93 -14.20 -15.85
N GLU A 316 11.32 -15.39 -15.85
CA GLU A 316 10.46 -15.84 -16.96
C GLU A 316 9.24 -14.92 -17.11
N GLY A 317 9.04 -14.39 -18.33
CA GLY A 317 7.90 -13.54 -18.65
C GLY A 317 8.13 -12.03 -18.54
N TYR A 318 9.38 -11.58 -18.33
CA TYR A 318 9.72 -10.15 -18.44
C TYR A 318 9.28 -9.59 -19.80
N VAL A 319 8.84 -8.33 -19.81
CA VAL A 319 8.19 -7.69 -20.96
C VAL A 319 9.05 -6.59 -21.56
#